data_AF-A0A2W4QSC3-F1
#
_entry.id   AF-A0A2W4QSC3-F1
#
_cell.length_a   1.000
_cell.length_b   1.000
_cell.length_c   1.000
_cell.angle_alpha   90.00
_cell.angle_beta   90.00
_cell.angle_gamma   90.00
#
_symmetry.space_group_name_H-M   'P 1'
#
loop_
_entity.id
_entity.type
_entity.pdbx_description
1 polymer ?
#
loop_
_entity_poly.entity_id
_entity_poly.type
_entity_poly.pdbx_seq_one_letter_code
_entity_poly.pdbx_strand_id
1 'polypeptide(L)' 'MATYTLHVYGEMCPAPLLKAEAKLRSMKPGDRLIMESDHSCTVRLLQEHLRKLPCRFRVEEVADGIW' A
#
# COMPACT_ATOMS: atom_id res chain seq x y z
N MET A 1 18.20 4.90 -1.55
CA MET A 1 16.95 4.28 -1.07
C MET A 1 16.09 5.38 -0.48
N ALA A 2 15.04 5.78 -1.18
CA ALA A 2 14.02 6.67 -0.64
C ALA A 2 12.92 5.86 0.05
N THR A 3 12.34 6.40 1.12
CA THR A 3 11.15 5.84 1.76
C THR A 3 10.01 6.81 1.54
N TYR A 4 8.90 6.32 1.02
CA TYR A 4 7.69 7.08 0.76
C TYR A 4 6.59 6.58 1.69
N THR A 5 5.82 7.50 2.26
CA THR A 5 4.66 7.18 3.10
C THR A 5 3.39 7.64 2.39
N LEU A 6 2.35 6.81 2.41
CA LEU A 6 1.05 7.10 1.83
C LEU A 6 -0.06 6.73 2.81
N HIS A 7 -0.80 7.72 3.29
CA HIS A 7 -1.94 7.52 4.18
C HIS A 7 -3.23 7.58 3.35
N VAL A 8 -4.08 6.55 3.46
CA VAL A 8 -5.33 6.41 2.68
C VAL A 8 -6.56 6.28 3.58
N TYR A 9 -6.51 6.93 4.75
CA TYR A 9 -7.60 6.88 5.72
C TYR A 9 -8.93 7.37 5.14
N GLY A 10 -10.00 6.61 5.35
CA GLY A 10 -11.34 6.94 4.87
C GLY A 10 -11.52 6.83 3.35
N GLU A 11 -10.53 6.32 2.61
CA GLU A 11 -10.65 6.10 1.17
C GLU A 11 -11.18 4.69 0.88
N MET A 12 -12.31 4.62 0.18
CA MET A 12 -12.88 3.35 -0.26
C MET A 12 -12.21 2.85 -1.55
N CYS A 13 -12.13 1.51 -1.67
CA CYS A 13 -11.70 0.86 -2.89
C CYS A 13 -12.53 1.32 -4.12
N PRO A 14 -11.89 1.61 -5.27
CA PRO A 14 -10.51 1.29 -5.63
C PRO A 14 -9.49 2.45 -5.51
N ALA A 15 -9.86 3.60 -4.91
CA ALA A 15 -8.99 4.79 -4.91
C ALA A 15 -7.59 4.56 -4.29
N PRO A 16 -7.45 3.88 -3.14
CA PRO A 16 -6.13 3.60 -2.55
C PRO A 16 -5.23 2.75 -3.45
N LEU A 17 -5.82 1.78 -4.17
CA LEU A 17 -5.09 0.89 -5.07
C LEU A 17 -4.47 1.70 -6.22
N LEU A 18 -5.23 2.60 -6.83
CA LEU A 18 -4.75 3.45 -7.92
C LEU A 18 -3.62 4.38 -7.46
N LYS A 19 -3.72 4.95 -6.26
CA LYS A 19 -2.67 5.78 -5.67
C LYS A 19 -1.40 4.98 -5.38
N ALA A 20 -1.55 3.79 -4.80
CA ALA A 20 -0.42 2.88 -4.54
C ALA A 20 0.29 2.52 -5.85
N GLU A 21 -0.47 2.14 -6.87
CA GLU A 21 0.08 1.74 -8.17
C GLU A 21 0.79 2.90 -8.86
N ALA A 22 0.17 4.09 -8.89
CA ALA A 22 0.78 5.29 -9.44
C ALA A 22 2.11 5.61 -8.72
N LYS A 23 2.14 5.46 -7.39
CA LYS A 23 3.35 5.68 -6.61
C LYS A 23 4.43 4.64 -6.92
N LEU A 24 4.08 3.36 -6.92
CA LEU A 24 5.00 2.25 -7.24
C LEU A 24 5.62 2.40 -8.64
N ARG A 25 4.85 2.84 -9.63
CA ARG A 25 5.35 3.12 -10.99
C ARG A 25 6.37 4.26 -11.03
N SER A 26 6.27 5.23 -10.12
CA SER A 26 7.20 6.37 -10.02
C SER A 26 8.47 6.05 -9.21
N MET A 27 8.47 4.95 -8.46
CA MET A 27 9.56 4.56 -7.56
C MET A 27 10.68 3.84 -8.30
N LYS A 28 11.92 3.99 -7.80
CA LYS A 28 13.07 3.27 -8.34
C LYS A 28 13.21 1.90 -7.64
N PRO A 29 13.80 0.90 -8.32
CA PRO A 29 14.16 -0.36 -7.67
C PRO A 29 15.00 -0.11 -6.41
N GLY A 30 14.55 -0.65 -5.28
CA GLY A 30 15.19 -0.46 -3.96
C GLY A 30 14.57 0.64 -3.10
N ASP A 31 13.62 1.43 -3.61
CA ASP A 31 12.83 2.33 -2.78
C ASP A 31 11.77 1.56 -1.97
N ARG A 32 11.31 2.15 -0.86
CA ARG A 32 10.29 1.57 0.02
C ARG A 32 9.04 2.43 0.04
N LEU A 33 7.87 1.78 -0.04
CA LEU A 33 6.57 2.41 0.16
C LEU A 33 5.98 1.86 1.45
N ILE A 34 5.68 2.75 2.39
CA ILE A 34 4.92 2.49 3.61
C ILE A 34 3.53 3.04 3.34
N MET A 35 2.51 2.23 3.57
CA MET A 35 1.13 2.64 3.41
C MET A 35 0.36 2.29 4.67
N GLU A 36 -0.53 3.18 5.09
CA GLU A 36 -1.41 2.97 6.24
C GLU A 36 -2.87 3.16 5.83
N SER A 37 -3.73 2.23 6.25
CA SER A 37 -5.15 2.19 5.92
C SER A 37 -5.97 1.82 7.15
N ASP A 38 -7.11 2.49 7.35
CA ASP A 38 -8.13 2.17 8.37
C ASP A 38 -9.17 1.14 7.88
N HIS A 39 -8.97 0.62 6.66
CA HIS A 39 -9.87 -0.32 6.03
C HIS A 39 -9.15 -1.60 5.62
N SER A 40 -9.52 -2.73 6.22
CA SER A 40 -8.96 -4.05 5.91
C SER A 40 -9.27 -4.51 4.47
N CYS A 41 -10.36 -4.02 3.87
CA CYS A 41 -10.69 -4.32 2.48
C CYS A 41 -9.65 -3.75 1.50
N THR A 42 -9.14 -2.54 1.78
CA THR A 42 -8.05 -1.91 1.02
C THR A 42 -6.77 -2.72 1.11
N VAL A 43 -6.43 -3.20 2.31
CA VAL A 43 -5.23 -4.01 2.57
C VAL A 43 -5.27 -5.32 1.78
N ARG A 44 -6.40 -6.04 1.82
CA ARG A 44 -6.58 -7.30 1.09
C ARG A 44 -6.45 -7.10 -0.42
N LEU A 45 -7.11 -6.06 -0.96
CA LEU A 45 -7.04 -5.73 -2.38
C LEU A 45 -5.60 -5.41 -2.82
N LEU A 46 -4.87 -4.63 -2.02
CA LEU A 46 -3.46 -4.31 -2.27
C LEU A 46 -2.59 -5.56 -2.22
N GLN A 47 -2.76 -6.43 -1.21
CA GLN A 47 -2.02 -7.68 -1.12
C GLN A 47 -2.22 -8.55 -2.37
N GLU A 48 -3.45 -8.70 -2.84
CA GLU A 48 -3.74 -9.48 -4.06
C GLU A 48 -3.10 -8.87 -5.30
N HIS A 49 -3.06 -7.55 -5.39
CA HIS A 49 -2.42 -6.84 -6.50
C HIS A 49 -0.88 -6.95 -6.43
N LEU A 50 -0.28 -6.69 -5.27
CA LEU A 50 1.17 -6.72 -5.05
C LEU A 50 1.76 -8.11 -5.28
N ARG A 51 1.00 -9.19 -5.03
CA ARG A 51 1.42 -10.58 -5.37
C ARG A 51 1.68 -10.79 -6.86
N LYS A 52 1.09 -9.99 -7.73
CA LYS A 52 1.28 -10.07 -9.19
C LYS A 52 2.50 -9.29 -9.66
N LEU A 53 3.10 -8.49 -8.80
CA LEU A 53 4.25 -7.65 -9.11
C LEU A 53 5.54 -8.28 -8.56
N PRO A 54 6.69 -8.07 -9.21
CA PRO A 54 7.99 -8.54 -8.73
C PRO A 54 8.51 -7.63 -7.59
N CYS A 55 7.75 -7.50 -6.50
CA CYS A 55 8.08 -6.70 -5.34
C CYS A 55 7.96 -7.52 -4.04
N ARG A 56 8.73 -7.13 -3.02
CA ARG A 56 8.57 -7.66 -1.65
C ARG A 56 7.67 -6.72 -0.87
N PHE A 57 6.69 -7.27 -0.17
CA PHE A 57 5.80 -6.52 0.71
C PHE A 57 5.58 -7.27 2.02
N ARG A 58 5.22 -6.51 3.07
CA ARG A 58 4.81 -7.00 4.38
C ARG A 58 3.59 -6.18 4.80
N VAL A 59 2.69 -6.81 5.53
CA VAL A 59 1.50 -6.17 6.10
C VAL A 59 1.45 -6.52 7.57
N GLU A 60 1.22 -5.52 8.42
CA GLU A 60 1.15 -5.64 9.87
C GLU A 60 0.05 -4.71 10.37
N GLU A 61 -0.74 -5.16 11.35
CA GLU A 61 -1.67 -4.28 12.04
C GLU A 61 -0.90 -3.47 13.08
N VAL A 62 -0.86 -2.15 12.90
CA VAL A 62 -0.08 -1.24 13.75
C VAL A 62 -0.92 -0.65 14.89
N ALA A 63 -2.24 -0.62 14.74
CA ALA A 63 -3.21 -0.23 15.77
C ALA A 63 -4.58 -0.87 15.49
N ASP A 64 -5.52 -0.78 16.44
CA ASP A 64 -6.87 -1.35 16.30
C ASP A 64 -7.57 -0.82 15.06
N GLY A 65 -7.73 -1.69 14.05
CA GLY A 65 -8.33 -1.32 12.77
C GLY A 65 -7.45 -0.47 11.85
N ILE A 66 -6.13 -0.40 12.09
CA ILE A 66 -5.15 0.28 11.24
C ILE A 66 -4.05 -0.71 10.83
N TRP A 67 -3.88 -0.86 9.52
CA TRP A 67 -2.92 -1.77 8.88
C TRP A 67 -1.93 -1.02 7.99
#